data_AF-A0A965YKT8-F1
#
_entry.id   AF-A0A965YKT8-F1
#
_cell.length_a   1.000
_cell.length_b   1.000
_cell.length_c   1.000
_cell.angle_alpha   90.00
_cell.angle_beta   90.00
_cell.angle_gamma   90.00
#
_symmetry.space_group_name_H-M   'P 1'
#
loop_
_entity.id
_entity.type
_entity.pdbx_description
1 polymer ?
#
loop_
_entity_poly.entity_id
_entity_poly.type
_entity_poly.pdbx_seq_one_letter_code
_entity_poly.pdbx_strand_id
1 'polypeptide(L)'
;MKDLSNRYSGMSLTDEKTKRSIALGSNGLIKFGGSEGFDEEDKTEQNYTVSLINHGNASKRIVLFPGELANTTEIAAIAGITADAIATNGNVIMAGDVVVIECIAANLAFLQRFLKRNPTRVVEMQITGATKSQLSQPITVTKVSPYAKLGAKSMIPNQYRKASDSDTLMAKIDVTTLQLDDQTVLDVVVAPNSGIDITFFFGASRNDAYTLNEQAKIALG
;
A
#
# COMPACT_ATOMS: atom_id res chain seq x y z
N MET A 1 22.08 -28.85 19.67
CA MET A 1 21.96 -27.68 18.77
C MET A 1 22.45 -28.09 17.40
N LYS A 2 21.66 -27.93 16.33
CA LYS A 2 22.19 -28.12 14.97
C LYS A 2 23.15 -26.98 14.70
N ASP A 3 24.42 -27.30 14.47
CA ASP A 3 25.44 -26.34 14.08
C ASP A 3 25.04 -25.69 12.75
N LEU A 4 24.68 -24.41 12.80
CA LEU A 4 24.26 -23.62 11.65
C LEU A 4 25.45 -23.03 10.88
N SER A 5 26.68 -23.17 11.38
CA SER A 5 27.89 -22.60 10.76
C SER A 5 28.25 -23.28 9.43
N ASN A 6 27.72 -24.47 9.17
CA ASN A 6 28.11 -25.31 8.02
C ASN A 6 27.13 -25.30 6.84
N ARG A 7 26.04 -24.51 6.88
CA ARG A 7 25.05 -24.49 5.78
C ARG A 7 25.50 -23.72 4.52
N TYR A 8 26.49 -22.84 4.66
CA TYR A 8 26.96 -21.93 3.62
C TYR A 8 28.48 -21.93 3.43
N SER A 9 29.17 -22.91 4.03
CA SER A 9 30.61 -23.10 3.84
C SER A 9 30.93 -23.27 2.35
N GLY A 10 31.73 -22.35 1.79
CA GLY A 10 32.18 -22.38 0.40
C GLY A 10 31.21 -21.79 -0.64
N MET A 11 30.09 -21.19 -0.21
CA MET A 11 29.14 -20.51 -1.10
C MET A 11 29.50 -19.03 -1.26
N SER A 12 29.52 -18.51 -2.49
CA SER A 12 29.68 -17.07 -2.69
C SER A 12 28.44 -16.32 -2.16
N LEU A 13 28.60 -15.05 -1.77
CA LEU A 13 27.46 -14.21 -1.34
C LEU A 13 26.37 -14.13 -2.43
N THR A 14 26.78 -14.16 -3.70
CA THR A 14 25.89 -14.18 -4.86
C THR A 14 25.10 -15.49 -4.91
N ASP A 15 25.76 -16.63 -4.73
CA ASP A 15 25.11 -17.95 -4.75
C ASP A 15 24.16 -18.16 -3.56
N GLU A 16 24.52 -17.62 -2.39
CA GLU A 16 23.64 -17.63 -1.21
C GLU A 16 22.39 -16.78 -1.46
N LYS A 17 22.55 -15.59 -2.05
CA LYS A 17 21.44 -14.70 -2.40
C LYS A 17 20.51 -15.34 -3.42
N THR A 18 21.04 -15.94 -4.47
CA THR A 18 20.27 -16.68 -5.48
C THR A 18 19.52 -17.85 -4.85
N LYS A 19 20.16 -18.63 -3.99
CA LYS A 19 19.52 -19.76 -3.30
C LYS A 19 18.41 -19.34 -2.35
N ARG A 20 18.56 -18.22 -1.64
CA ARG A 20 17.50 -17.64 -0.78
C ARG A 20 16.33 -17.10 -1.61
N SER A 21 16.62 -16.42 -2.72
CA SER A 21 15.59 -15.86 -3.62
C SER A 21 14.79 -16.96 -4.30
N ILE A 22 15.46 -18.01 -4.79
CA ILE A 22 14.82 -19.23 -5.28
C ILE A 22 13.99 -19.86 -4.17
N ALA A 23 14.52 -20.09 -2.97
CA ALA A 23 13.75 -20.76 -1.90
C ALA A 23 12.50 -19.98 -1.43
N LEU A 24 12.47 -18.65 -1.58
CA LEU A 24 11.34 -17.80 -1.22
C LEU A 24 10.31 -17.65 -2.36
N GLY A 25 10.76 -17.64 -3.63
CA GLY A 25 9.90 -17.52 -4.82
C GLY A 25 9.48 -18.85 -5.47
N SER A 26 10.26 -19.93 -5.30
CA SER A 26 10.07 -21.22 -5.98
C SER A 26 8.80 -21.96 -5.58
N ASN A 27 8.23 -21.61 -4.43
CA ASN A 27 7.02 -22.24 -3.93
C ASN A 27 5.76 -21.47 -4.33
N GLY A 28 5.84 -20.45 -5.20
CA GLY A 28 4.74 -19.62 -5.74
C GLY A 28 3.79 -18.94 -4.73
N LEU A 29 4.06 -19.10 -3.43
CA LEU A 29 3.44 -18.43 -2.29
C LEU A 29 3.73 -16.92 -2.29
N ILE A 30 4.81 -16.51 -2.94
CA ILE A 30 5.16 -15.11 -3.14
C ILE A 30 5.15 -14.85 -4.64
N LYS A 31 4.34 -13.90 -5.07
CA LYS A 31 4.27 -13.44 -6.45
C LYS A 31 4.88 -12.07 -6.55
N PHE A 32 5.93 -11.96 -7.35
CA PHE A 32 6.55 -10.68 -7.68
C PHE A 32 5.84 -10.06 -8.88
N GLY A 33 5.71 -8.74 -8.88
CA GLY A 33 5.01 -7.97 -9.90
C GLY A 33 5.70 -7.88 -11.27
N GLY A 34 6.39 -8.95 -11.72
CA GLY A 34 7.21 -8.96 -12.94
C GLY A 34 8.72 -9.07 -12.70
N SER A 35 9.16 -9.17 -11.43
CA SER A 35 10.56 -9.39 -11.06
C SER A 35 10.85 -10.82 -10.58
N GLU A 36 12.13 -11.19 -10.46
CA GLU A 36 12.54 -12.54 -10.03
C GLU A 36 12.78 -12.65 -8.51
N GLY A 37 12.77 -11.52 -7.77
CA GLY A 37 13.07 -11.49 -6.35
C GLY A 37 12.84 -10.14 -5.67
N PHE A 38 13.07 -10.12 -4.35
CA PHE A 38 12.92 -8.93 -3.49
C PHE A 38 13.97 -7.85 -3.76
N ASP A 39 15.08 -8.17 -4.41
CA ASP A 39 16.11 -7.23 -4.82
C ASP A 39 15.78 -6.49 -6.12
N GLU A 40 14.70 -6.90 -6.79
CA GLU A 40 14.20 -6.31 -8.03
C GLU A 40 12.71 -5.95 -7.94
N GLU A 41 12.11 -5.99 -6.74
CA GLU A 41 10.67 -5.72 -6.55
C GLU A 41 10.28 -4.27 -6.89
N ASP A 42 11.26 -3.36 -6.86
CA ASP A 42 11.15 -1.96 -7.25
C ASP A 42 11.15 -1.73 -8.78
N LYS A 43 11.54 -2.74 -9.57
CA LYS A 43 11.55 -2.69 -11.05
C LYS A 43 10.21 -3.08 -11.67
N THR A 44 9.20 -3.34 -10.84
CA THR A 44 7.88 -3.79 -11.31
C THR A 44 7.09 -2.63 -11.93
N GLU A 45 6.43 -2.87 -13.06
CA GLU A 45 5.51 -1.90 -13.67
C GLU A 45 4.11 -1.93 -13.03
N GLN A 46 3.92 -2.70 -11.97
CA GLN A 46 2.64 -2.84 -11.29
C GLN A 46 2.38 -1.63 -10.41
N ASN A 47 1.64 -0.69 -10.96
CA ASN A 47 1.15 0.46 -10.22
C ASN A 47 -0.38 0.51 -10.17
N TYR A 48 -0.89 1.23 -9.17
CA TYR A 48 -2.30 1.52 -9.05
C TYR A 48 -2.50 2.93 -8.53
N THR A 49 -3.23 3.73 -9.29
CA THR A 49 -3.49 5.13 -8.95
C THR A 49 -4.90 5.31 -8.39
N VAL A 50 -4.99 6.03 -7.28
CA VAL A 50 -6.23 6.56 -6.74
C VAL A 50 -6.19 8.07 -6.80
N SER A 51 -7.15 8.67 -7.49
CA SER A 51 -7.36 10.12 -7.46
C SER A 51 -8.49 10.45 -6.50
N LEU A 52 -8.27 11.44 -5.64
CA LEU A 52 -9.27 12.01 -4.75
C LEU A 52 -9.39 13.50 -5.02
N ILE A 53 -10.61 13.99 -5.26
CA ILE A 53 -10.86 15.41 -5.54
C ILE A 53 -11.85 15.94 -4.51
N ASN A 54 -11.50 17.04 -3.85
CA ASN A 54 -12.34 17.72 -2.87
C ASN A 54 -12.90 19.02 -3.45
N HIS A 55 -14.21 19.03 -3.71
CA HIS A 55 -14.96 20.19 -4.17
C HIS A 55 -15.47 21.08 -3.02
N GLY A 56 -15.18 20.70 -1.77
CA GLY A 56 -15.60 21.40 -0.58
C GLY A 56 -14.67 22.54 -0.19
N ASN A 57 -15.22 23.46 0.61
CA ASN A 57 -14.49 24.60 1.17
C ASN A 57 -13.70 24.27 2.45
N ALA A 58 -13.76 23.02 2.92
CA ALA A 58 -13.01 22.53 4.06
C ALA A 58 -12.19 21.29 3.67
N SER A 59 -11.04 21.09 4.32
CA SER A 59 -10.28 19.85 4.17
C SER A 59 -11.12 18.64 4.59
N LYS A 60 -10.90 17.51 3.94
CA LYS A 60 -11.60 16.25 4.21
C LYS A 60 -10.63 15.11 4.46
N ARG A 61 -10.96 14.26 5.43
CA ARG A 61 -10.21 13.05 5.82
C ARG A 61 -10.84 11.83 5.19
N ILE A 62 -10.14 11.23 4.24
CA ILE A 62 -10.62 10.10 3.46
C ILE A 62 -9.77 8.88 3.78
N VAL A 63 -10.42 7.81 4.18
CA VAL A 63 -9.74 6.54 4.43
C VAL A 63 -9.67 5.73 3.15
N LEU A 64 -8.44 5.44 2.72
CA LEU A 64 -8.10 4.44 1.72
C LEU A 64 -7.73 3.15 2.42
N PHE A 65 -8.09 2.01 1.83
CA PHE A 65 -7.83 0.67 2.36
C PHE A 65 -8.22 0.57 3.85
N PRO A 66 -9.49 0.38 4.21
CA PRO A 66 -9.92 0.41 5.60
C PRO A 66 -9.57 -0.87 6.39
N GLY A 67 -8.69 -1.74 5.86
CA GLY A 67 -8.48 -3.08 6.40
C GLY A 67 -9.79 -3.86 6.44
N GLU A 68 -10.07 -4.50 7.58
CA GLU A 68 -11.36 -5.16 7.84
C GLU A 68 -12.50 -4.22 8.29
N LEU A 69 -12.25 -2.92 8.47
CA LEU A 69 -13.24 -2.00 9.02
C LEU A 69 -14.29 -1.61 7.97
N ALA A 70 -15.57 -1.65 8.35
CA ALA A 70 -16.69 -1.52 7.41
C ALA A 70 -17.17 -0.09 7.20
N ASN A 71 -17.03 0.78 8.21
CA ASN A 71 -17.61 2.13 8.19
C ASN A 71 -16.77 3.13 9.03
N THR A 72 -17.08 4.42 8.90
CA THR A 72 -16.33 5.49 9.59
C THR A 72 -16.46 5.42 11.11
N THR A 73 -17.55 4.88 11.65
CA THR A 73 -17.72 4.68 13.10
C THR A 73 -16.76 3.61 13.64
N GLU A 74 -16.62 2.48 12.94
CA GLU A 74 -15.64 1.44 13.28
C GLU A 74 -14.21 1.95 13.16
N ILE A 75 -13.90 2.71 12.12
CA ILE A 75 -12.60 3.37 11.95
C ILE A 75 -12.29 4.28 13.14
N ALA A 76 -13.24 5.12 13.56
CA ALA A 76 -13.05 5.99 14.72
C ALA A 76 -12.82 5.19 16.01
N ALA A 77 -13.57 4.11 16.22
CA ALA A 77 -13.47 3.28 17.42
C ALA A 77 -12.16 2.46 17.49
N ILE A 78 -11.73 1.87 16.38
CA ILE A 78 -10.63 0.91 16.34
C ILE A 78 -9.31 1.58 15.95
N ALA A 79 -9.31 2.37 14.87
CA ALA A 79 -8.11 3.06 14.39
C ALA A 79 -7.89 4.42 15.08
N GLY A 80 -8.90 4.96 15.77
CA GLY A 80 -8.81 6.28 16.41
C GLY A 80 -8.82 7.44 15.40
N ILE A 81 -9.32 7.21 14.19
CA ILE A 81 -9.32 8.18 13.09
C ILE A 81 -10.75 8.66 12.86
N THR A 82 -10.99 9.96 13.02
CA THR A 82 -12.26 10.58 12.61
C THR A 82 -12.21 10.87 11.12
N ALA A 83 -12.72 9.94 10.32
CA ALA A 83 -12.79 10.06 8.87
C ALA A 83 -14.12 10.68 8.43
N ASP A 84 -14.07 11.56 7.43
CA ASP A 84 -15.26 12.09 6.77
C ASP A 84 -15.92 11.01 5.89
N ALA A 85 -15.12 10.15 5.26
CA ALA A 85 -15.60 9.07 4.41
C ALA A 85 -14.54 7.98 4.14
N ILE A 86 -14.98 6.87 3.54
CA ILE A 86 -14.13 5.76 3.06
C ILE A 86 -14.17 5.76 1.54
N ALA A 87 -13.00 5.69 0.91
CA ALA A 87 -12.90 5.63 -0.55
C ALA A 87 -13.39 4.28 -1.09
N THR A 88 -14.32 4.35 -2.03
CA THR A 88 -14.82 3.20 -2.81
C THR A 88 -14.83 3.56 -4.30
N ASN A 89 -14.98 2.58 -5.18
CA ASN A 89 -14.98 2.82 -6.63
C ASN A 89 -16.15 3.73 -7.03
N GLY A 90 -15.87 4.80 -7.79
CA GLY A 90 -16.88 5.70 -8.36
C GLY A 90 -17.08 6.97 -7.54
N ASN A 91 -17.65 6.88 -6.34
CA ASN A 91 -17.98 8.06 -5.52
C ASN A 91 -17.72 7.82 -4.03
N VAL A 92 -17.27 8.87 -3.33
CA VAL A 92 -17.09 8.86 -1.88
C VAL A 92 -18.25 9.63 -1.26
N ILE A 93 -19.20 8.89 -0.66
CA ILE A 93 -20.40 9.50 -0.08
C ILE A 93 -20.02 10.07 1.30
N MET A 94 -20.12 11.39 1.42
CA MET A 94 -20.06 12.12 2.68
C MET A 94 -21.36 11.92 3.46
N ALA A 95 -21.31 11.93 4.79
CA ALA A 95 -22.53 12.03 5.60
C ALA A 95 -23.27 13.35 5.29
N GLY A 96 -24.42 13.28 4.60
CA GLY A 96 -25.30 14.45 4.35
C GLY A 96 -25.62 14.84 2.90
N ASP A 97 -25.50 13.93 1.92
CA ASP A 97 -26.14 14.01 0.58
C ASP A 97 -25.79 15.17 -0.39
N VAL A 98 -24.56 15.69 -0.33
CA VAL A 98 -23.93 16.34 -1.50
C VAL A 98 -22.56 15.70 -1.70
N VAL A 99 -22.24 15.27 -2.92
CA VAL A 99 -20.92 14.71 -3.25
C VAL A 99 -19.90 15.83 -3.13
N VAL A 100 -19.16 15.86 -2.01
CA VAL A 100 -18.05 16.81 -1.78
C VAL A 100 -16.73 16.21 -2.26
N ILE A 101 -16.61 14.88 -2.26
CA ILE A 101 -15.40 14.15 -2.63
C ILE A 101 -15.67 13.19 -3.79
N GLU A 102 -14.90 13.33 -4.86
CA GLU A 102 -14.85 12.38 -5.97
C GLU A 102 -13.66 11.42 -5.77
N CYS A 103 -13.85 10.13 -6.07
CA CYS A 103 -12.76 9.15 -6.11
C CYS A 103 -12.72 8.46 -7.47
N ILE A 104 -11.63 8.67 -8.19
CA ILE A 104 -11.39 8.09 -9.51
C ILE A 104 -10.35 6.99 -9.33
N ALA A 105 -10.81 5.74 -9.28
CA ALA A 105 -9.96 4.57 -9.10
C ALA A 105 -10.63 3.31 -9.65
N ALA A 106 -10.20 2.87 -10.83
CA ALA A 106 -10.78 1.72 -11.51
C ALA A 106 -10.60 0.43 -10.70
N ASN A 107 -11.70 -0.18 -10.26
CA ASN A 107 -11.71 -1.42 -9.48
C ASN A 107 -11.10 -1.32 -8.06
N LEU A 108 -11.16 -0.14 -7.42
CA LEU A 108 -10.62 0.05 -6.06
C LEU A 108 -11.22 -0.94 -5.07
N ALA A 109 -12.53 -1.18 -5.14
CA ALA A 109 -13.21 -2.15 -4.28
C ALA A 109 -12.71 -3.59 -4.50
N PHE A 110 -12.30 -3.94 -5.73
CA PHE A 110 -11.71 -5.24 -6.01
C PHE A 110 -10.28 -5.34 -5.44
N LEU A 111 -9.45 -4.30 -5.65
CA LEU A 111 -8.11 -4.25 -5.07
C LEU A 111 -8.15 -4.34 -3.55
N GLN A 112 -9.03 -3.58 -2.88
CA GLN A 112 -9.22 -3.65 -1.43
C GLN A 112 -9.55 -5.08 -0.95
N ARG A 113 -10.44 -5.80 -1.65
CA ARG A 113 -10.75 -7.21 -1.34
C ARG A 113 -9.59 -8.14 -1.62
N PHE A 114 -8.82 -7.89 -2.67
CA PHE A 114 -7.63 -8.67 -3.01
C PHE A 114 -6.58 -8.56 -1.91
N LEU A 115 -6.29 -7.34 -1.44
CA LEU A 115 -5.28 -7.04 -0.41
C LEU A 115 -5.62 -7.67 0.95
N LYS A 116 -6.90 -7.82 1.30
CA LYS A 116 -7.33 -8.54 2.51
C LYS A 116 -6.87 -9.99 2.56
N ARG A 117 -6.76 -10.64 1.39
CA ARG A 117 -6.39 -12.06 1.26
C ARG A 117 -4.93 -12.23 0.84
N ASN A 118 -4.37 -11.22 0.21
CA ASN A 118 -3.04 -11.25 -0.40
C ASN A 118 -2.28 -10.01 0.06
N PRO A 119 -1.70 -10.05 1.27
CA PRO A 119 -0.85 -8.97 1.76
C PRO A 119 0.20 -8.60 0.71
N THR A 120 0.27 -7.32 0.36
CA THR A 120 1.08 -6.83 -0.76
C THR A 120 1.99 -5.72 -0.31
N ARG A 121 3.29 -5.84 -0.62
CA ARG A 121 4.30 -4.83 -0.34
C ARG A 121 4.18 -3.67 -1.31
N VAL A 122 4.29 -2.46 -0.77
CA VAL A 122 4.42 -1.23 -1.54
C VAL A 122 5.89 -0.84 -1.50
N VAL A 123 6.47 -0.56 -2.66
CA VAL A 123 7.89 -0.20 -2.76
C VAL A 123 8.07 1.32 -2.74
N GLU A 124 7.20 2.00 -3.48
CA GLU A 124 7.18 3.46 -3.63
C GLU A 124 5.72 3.93 -3.62
N MET A 125 5.49 5.12 -3.06
CA MET A 125 4.30 5.90 -3.34
C MET A 125 4.70 7.17 -4.07
N GLN A 126 4.07 7.43 -5.20
CA GLN A 126 4.16 8.72 -5.87
C GLN A 126 2.88 9.50 -5.59
N ILE A 127 3.05 10.70 -5.04
CA ILE A 127 1.96 11.60 -4.67
C ILE A 127 2.03 12.83 -5.56
N THR A 128 0.97 13.10 -6.30
CA THR A 128 0.82 14.31 -7.11
C THR A 128 -0.36 15.12 -6.57
N GLY A 129 -0.12 16.36 -6.17
CA GLY A 129 -1.16 17.27 -5.71
C GLY A 129 -1.54 18.29 -6.77
N ALA A 130 -2.81 18.65 -6.87
CA ALA A 130 -3.25 19.76 -7.73
C ALA A 130 -2.68 21.12 -7.27
N THR A 131 -2.31 21.22 -5.98
CA THR A 131 -1.73 22.41 -5.37
C THR A 131 -0.58 22.07 -4.43
N LYS A 132 0.32 23.03 -4.19
CA LYS A 132 1.39 22.87 -3.18
C LYS A 132 0.84 22.67 -1.76
N SER A 133 -0.31 23.27 -1.46
CA SER A 133 -1.00 23.10 -0.18
C SER A 133 -1.48 21.67 0.03
N GLN A 134 -1.81 20.94 -1.05
CA GLN A 134 -2.17 19.52 -0.98
C GLN A 134 -0.97 18.66 -0.56
N LEU A 135 0.24 18.95 -1.06
CA LEU A 135 1.45 18.20 -0.67
C LEU A 135 1.89 18.44 0.78
N SER A 136 1.35 19.48 1.41
CA SER A 136 1.57 19.76 2.84
C SER A 136 0.56 19.04 3.74
N GLN A 137 -0.44 18.38 3.16
CA GLN A 137 -1.40 17.57 3.92
C GLN A 137 -0.79 16.22 4.30
N PRO A 138 -1.03 15.73 5.52
CA PRO A 138 -0.49 14.46 5.97
C PRO A 138 -1.22 13.27 5.33
N ILE A 139 -0.46 12.21 5.10
CA ILE A 139 -0.94 10.86 4.82
C ILE A 139 -0.49 9.99 5.98
N THR A 140 -1.42 9.34 6.68
CA THR A 140 -1.13 8.54 7.86
C THR A 140 -1.49 7.09 7.63
N VAL A 141 -0.49 6.21 7.74
CA VAL A 141 -0.68 4.76 7.75
C VAL A 141 -0.83 4.31 9.19
N THR A 142 -1.94 3.66 9.51
CA THR A 142 -2.17 3.02 10.80
C THR A 142 -2.33 1.52 10.61
N LYS A 143 -1.74 0.73 11.51
CA LYS A 143 -1.94 -0.71 11.54
C LYS A 143 -2.89 -1.07 12.68
N VAL A 144 -4.02 -1.69 12.37
CA VAL A 144 -5.00 -2.11 13.36
C VAL A 144 -4.88 -3.60 13.61
N SER A 145 -4.93 -4.00 14.88
CA SER A 145 -4.97 -5.42 15.26
C SER A 145 -5.89 -5.59 16.46
N PRO A 146 -6.65 -6.69 16.53
CA PRO A 146 -7.49 -6.98 17.69
C PRO A 146 -6.67 -7.25 18.97
N TYR A 147 -5.37 -7.57 18.81
CA TYR A 147 -4.50 -7.92 19.94
C TYR A 147 -3.69 -6.74 20.47
N ALA A 148 -3.38 -5.76 19.61
CA ALA A 148 -2.55 -4.62 19.99
C ALA A 148 -2.74 -3.44 19.03
N LYS A 149 -2.49 -2.22 19.53
CA LYS A 149 -2.31 -1.05 18.67
C LYS A 149 -0.93 -1.11 18.03
N LEU A 150 -0.89 -1.38 16.74
CA LEU A 150 0.34 -1.36 15.95
C LEU A 150 0.48 0.09 15.46
N GLY A 151 1.56 0.77 15.84
CA GLY A 151 1.69 2.24 15.75
C GLY A 151 1.34 2.86 14.38
N ALA A 152 1.14 4.18 14.38
CA ALA A 152 0.87 4.93 13.17
C ALA A 152 2.13 5.63 12.64
N LYS A 153 2.28 5.68 11.32
CA LYS A 153 3.32 6.46 10.63
C LYS A 153 2.65 7.53 9.78
N SER A 154 2.91 8.79 10.11
CA SER A 154 2.46 9.93 9.29
C SER A 154 3.59 10.41 8.39
N MET A 155 3.24 10.79 7.17
CA MET A 155 4.14 11.25 6.12
C MET A 155 3.54 12.52 5.52
N ILE A 156 4.35 13.57 5.39
CA ILE A 156 3.95 14.79 4.68
C ILE A 156 4.69 14.78 3.34
N PRO A 157 4.00 14.62 2.20
CA PRO A 157 4.64 14.45 0.89
C PRO A 157 5.71 15.50 0.58
N ASN A 158 5.47 16.76 0.92
CA ASN A 158 6.41 17.84 0.66
C ASN A 158 7.79 17.67 1.37
N GLN A 159 7.88 16.86 2.43
CA GLN A 159 9.14 16.57 3.13
C GLN A 159 10.05 15.59 2.38
N TYR A 160 9.50 14.84 1.43
CA TYR A 160 10.22 13.83 0.66
C TYR A 160 10.75 14.36 -0.68
N ARG A 161 10.46 15.62 -1.00
CA ARG A 161 10.91 16.28 -2.22
C ARG A 161 12.37 16.67 -2.11
N LYS A 162 13.14 16.44 -3.17
CA LYS A 162 14.53 16.87 -3.28
C LYS A 162 14.58 18.27 -3.88
N ALA A 163 15.61 19.04 -3.52
CA ALA A 163 15.82 20.38 -4.09
C ALA A 163 16.04 20.35 -5.62
N SER A 164 16.45 19.20 -6.17
CA SER A 164 16.65 18.96 -7.59
C SER A 164 15.35 18.64 -8.36
N ASP A 165 14.23 18.40 -7.67
CA ASP A 165 12.99 18.01 -8.33
C ASP A 165 12.38 19.22 -9.04
N SER A 166 12.29 19.14 -10.37
CA SER A 166 11.70 20.20 -11.22
C SER A 166 10.18 20.29 -11.07
N ASP A 167 9.53 19.17 -10.74
CA ASP A 167 8.09 19.14 -10.49
C ASP A 167 7.79 19.58 -9.06
N THR A 168 7.08 20.71 -8.94
CA THR A 168 6.75 21.26 -7.62
C THR A 168 5.50 20.70 -6.98
N LEU A 169 4.77 19.87 -7.71
CA LEU A 169 3.48 19.29 -7.37
C LEU A 169 3.54 17.77 -7.21
N MET A 170 4.72 17.17 -7.36
CA MET A 170 4.95 15.75 -7.15
C MET A 170 5.93 15.51 -5.99
N ALA A 171 5.69 14.43 -5.24
CA ALA A 171 6.61 13.87 -4.26
C ALA A 171 6.68 12.36 -4.40
N LYS A 172 7.88 11.80 -4.33
CA LYS A 172 8.11 10.35 -4.28
C LYS A 172 8.52 9.94 -2.88
N ILE A 173 7.88 8.91 -2.35
CA ILE A 173 8.08 8.44 -0.99
C ILE A 173 8.48 6.97 -1.05
N ASP A 174 9.74 6.69 -0.74
CA ASP A 174 10.24 5.32 -0.60
C ASP A 174 9.63 4.72 0.68
N VAL A 175 8.80 3.68 0.51
CA VAL A 175 8.05 3.04 1.60
C VAL A 175 8.41 1.57 1.73
N THR A 176 9.70 1.28 1.89
CA THR A 176 10.26 -0.08 1.93
C THR A 176 9.66 -1.03 3.01
N THR A 177 8.91 -0.50 3.97
CA THR A 177 8.24 -1.26 5.05
C THR A 177 6.72 -1.21 4.99
N LEU A 178 6.12 -0.55 3.99
CA LEU A 178 4.67 -0.51 3.85
C LEU A 178 4.17 -1.79 3.19
N GLN A 179 3.27 -2.47 3.88
CA GLN A 179 2.46 -3.56 3.35
C GLN A 179 1.01 -3.12 3.40
N LEU A 180 0.27 -3.28 2.31
CA LEU A 180 -1.19 -3.18 2.33
C LEU A 180 -1.79 -4.56 2.58
N ASP A 181 -2.63 -4.65 3.59
CA ASP A 181 -3.26 -5.87 4.09
C ASP A 181 -4.57 -5.54 4.83
N ASP A 182 -5.19 -6.57 5.41
CA ASP A 182 -6.41 -6.51 6.22
C ASP A 182 -6.28 -5.69 7.52
N GLN A 183 -5.07 -5.29 7.89
CA GLN A 183 -4.76 -4.49 9.07
C GLN A 183 -4.39 -3.05 8.74
N THR A 184 -4.25 -2.71 7.46
CA THR A 184 -3.82 -1.37 7.06
C THR A 184 -5.01 -0.44 7.02
N VAL A 185 -4.85 0.76 7.58
CA VAL A 185 -5.78 1.89 7.42
C VAL A 185 -4.98 3.10 6.97
N LEU A 186 -5.26 3.61 5.77
CA LEU A 186 -4.57 4.77 5.21
C LEU A 186 -5.46 6.01 5.27
N ASP A 187 -5.18 6.93 6.19
CA ASP A 187 -5.86 8.23 6.33
C ASP A 187 -5.21 9.29 5.44
N VAL A 188 -5.98 9.84 4.49
CA VAL A 188 -5.54 10.86 3.55
C VAL A 188 -6.33 12.14 3.79
N VAL A 189 -5.62 13.25 4.04
CA VAL A 189 -6.23 14.56 4.12
C VAL A 189 -6.20 15.24 2.75
N VAL A 190 -7.36 15.55 2.20
CA VAL A 190 -7.52 16.30 0.94
C VAL A 190 -7.87 17.75 1.27
N ALA A 191 -7.02 18.69 0.84
CA ALA A 191 -7.21 20.12 1.04
C ALA A 191 -8.50 20.62 0.35
N PRO A 192 -9.09 21.75 0.80
CA PRO A 192 -10.28 22.31 0.16
C PRO A 192 -10.01 22.70 -1.29
N ASN A 193 -11.00 22.50 -2.16
CA ASN A 193 -10.95 22.85 -3.58
C ASN A 193 -9.66 22.36 -4.28
N SER A 194 -9.22 21.14 -3.97
CA SER A 194 -7.98 20.56 -4.47
C SER A 194 -8.14 19.06 -4.75
N GLY A 195 -7.13 18.46 -5.36
CA GLY A 195 -7.09 17.03 -5.65
C GLY A 195 -5.71 16.43 -5.39
N ILE A 196 -5.69 15.13 -5.15
CA ILE A 196 -4.48 14.34 -4.92
C ILE A 196 -4.58 13.03 -5.70
N ASP A 197 -3.52 12.72 -6.44
CA ASP A 197 -3.30 11.42 -7.05
C ASP A 197 -2.27 10.66 -6.22
N ILE A 198 -2.62 9.45 -5.80
CA ILE A 198 -1.76 8.56 -5.05
C ILE A 198 -1.53 7.33 -5.89
N THR A 199 -0.30 7.17 -6.38
CA THR A 199 0.11 5.99 -7.14
C THR A 199 0.93 5.08 -6.24
N PHE A 200 0.42 3.88 -6.02
CA PHE A 200 1.10 2.82 -5.29
C PHE A 200 1.87 1.95 -6.28
N PHE A 201 3.17 1.78 -6.07
CA PHE A 201 3.97 0.80 -6.80
C PHE A 201 4.06 -0.47 -5.95
N PHE A 202 3.59 -1.60 -6.50
CA PHE A 202 3.49 -2.87 -5.80
C PHE A 202 4.64 -3.79 -6.16
N GLY A 203 5.40 -4.22 -5.15
CA GLY A 203 6.51 -5.16 -5.34
C GLY A 203 6.06 -6.61 -5.27
N ALA A 204 6.23 -7.23 -4.11
CA ALA A 204 5.81 -8.60 -3.87
C ALA A 204 4.42 -8.69 -3.21
N SER A 205 3.63 -9.67 -3.63
CA SER A 205 2.35 -10.03 -3.02
C SER A 205 2.40 -11.47 -2.52
N ARG A 206 1.81 -11.73 -1.35
CA ARG A 206 1.59 -13.09 -0.88
C ARG A 206 0.40 -13.69 -1.63
N ASN A 207 0.62 -14.80 -2.31
CA ASN A 207 -0.37 -15.49 -3.12
C ASN A 207 -0.82 -16.79 -2.42
N ASP A 208 -1.76 -16.67 -1.50
CA ASP A 208 -2.32 -17.83 -0.79
C ASP A 208 -3.18 -18.71 -1.73
N ALA A 209 -3.55 -18.22 -2.91
CA ALA A 209 -4.18 -19.02 -3.96
C ALA A 209 -3.20 -19.94 -4.70
N TYR A 210 -1.90 -19.91 -4.38
CA TYR A 210 -0.96 -20.92 -4.85
C TYR A 210 -1.34 -22.29 -4.26
N THR A 211 -1.97 -23.11 -5.11
CA THR A 211 -2.72 -24.29 -4.66
C THR A 211 -1.83 -25.51 -4.40
N LEU A 212 -2.40 -26.45 -3.63
CA LEU A 212 -1.93 -27.84 -3.49
C LEU A 212 -1.62 -28.49 -4.85
N ASN A 213 -2.32 -28.14 -5.93
CA ASN A 213 -2.07 -28.73 -7.26
C ASN A 213 -0.77 -28.25 -7.90
N GLU A 214 -0.38 -26.98 -7.71
CA GLU A 214 0.92 -26.50 -8.18
C GLU A 214 2.05 -27.07 -7.33
N GLN A 215 1.83 -27.20 -6.02
CA GLN A 215 2.73 -27.94 -5.12
C GLN A 215 2.82 -29.43 -5.50
N ALA A 216 1.70 -30.06 -5.89
CA ALA A 216 1.65 -31.45 -6.30
C ALA A 216 2.33 -31.66 -7.65
N LYS A 217 2.18 -30.76 -8.63
CA LYS A 217 2.94 -30.82 -9.89
C LYS A 217 4.45 -30.80 -9.63
N ILE A 218 4.94 -29.88 -8.80
CA ILE A 218 6.36 -29.83 -8.44
C ILE A 218 6.80 -31.10 -7.69
N ALA A 219 5.96 -31.62 -6.78
CA ALA A 219 6.29 -32.80 -6.00
C ALA A 219 6.21 -34.12 -6.78
N LEU A 220 5.38 -34.18 -7.84
CA LEU A 220 5.13 -35.38 -8.64
C LEU A 220 5.94 -35.43 -9.95
N GLY A 221 6.53 -34.30 -10.38
CA GLY A 221 7.36 -34.20 -11.59
C GLY A 221 6.58 -33.77 -12.81
#